data_AF-A0A955VJE9-F1
#
_entry.id   AF-A0A955VJE9-F1
#
_cell.length_a   1.000
_cell.length_b   1.000
_cell.length_c   1.000
_cell.angle_alpha   90.00
_cell.angle_beta   90.00
_cell.angle_gamma   90.00
#
_symmetry.space_group_name_H-M   'P 1'
#
loop_
_entity.id
_entity.type
_entity.pdbx_description
1 polymer ?
#
loop_
_entity_poly.entity_id
_entity_poly.type
_entity_poly.pdbx_seq_one_letter_code
_entity_poly.pdbx_strand_id
1 'polypeptide(L)'
;MKLRTRTLRQRAGYTIIEVMMGIFIVSIGFVGLTSLQTSGFMQTRSLQDTVLGLNCAQHFIESVREEALTWTLNNPLNAAGSWTYLKNLPGSKTAGSQTNWLVAGPTAGSDKRTNALCGDALFNPSVSSVLEGGNKKYCLHYRFTWLIPDYLMRIDVRVMWPLARANWNKYKSCPAPPSGNTGGMADDLGMVEFVTLSSTVMQNTNIAVE
;
A
#
# COMPACT_ATOMS: atom_id res chain seq x y z
N MET A 1 35.45 26.39 72.56
CA MET A 1 34.36 25.54 73.07
C MET A 1 33.57 25.03 71.87
N LYS A 2 33.70 23.73 71.54
CA LYS A 2 33.30 23.18 70.22
C LYS A 2 32.21 22.12 70.46
N LEU A 3 30.95 22.48 70.24
CA LEU A 3 29.81 21.56 70.34
C LEU A 3 29.77 20.68 69.08
N ARG A 4 30.09 19.40 69.26
CA ARG A 4 30.09 18.38 68.21
C ARG A 4 28.74 17.65 68.26
N THR A 5 27.80 18.07 67.44
CA THR A 5 26.51 17.41 67.25
C THR A 5 26.74 16.08 66.55
N ARG A 6 26.63 14.97 67.30
CA ARG A 6 26.62 13.61 66.74
C ARG A 6 25.24 13.36 66.13
N THR A 7 25.12 13.50 64.82
CA THR A 7 23.98 12.96 64.07
C THR A 7 24.04 11.43 64.12
N LEU A 8 23.22 10.82 64.97
CA LEU A 8 23.02 9.39 65.00
C LEU A 8 22.38 8.96 63.68
N ARG A 9 23.20 8.42 62.79
CA ARG A 9 22.77 7.82 61.53
C ARG A 9 21.99 6.55 61.88
N GLN A 10 20.68 6.66 62.04
CA GLN A 10 19.80 5.50 62.20
C GLN A 10 19.99 4.61 60.97
N ARG A 11 20.55 3.42 61.18
CA ARG A 11 20.58 2.37 60.17
C ARG A 11 19.14 1.87 60.03
N ALA A 12 18.38 2.47 59.13
CA ALA A 12 17.07 1.98 58.75
C ALA A 12 17.25 0.63 58.04
N GLY A 13 16.94 -0.46 58.74
CA GLY A 13 16.87 -1.78 58.13
C GLY A 13 15.58 -1.86 57.31
N TYR A 14 15.70 -2.26 56.04
CA TYR A 14 14.53 -2.51 55.20
C TYR A 14 13.70 -3.64 55.78
N THR A 15 12.40 -3.39 55.96
CA THR A 15 11.47 -4.44 56.37
C THR A 15 11.13 -5.31 55.17
N ILE A 16 10.90 -6.62 55.38
CA ILE A 16 10.52 -7.55 54.30
C ILE A 16 9.27 -7.05 53.53
N ILE A 17 8.34 -6.41 54.25
CA ILE A 17 7.11 -5.84 53.70
C ILE A 17 7.41 -4.75 52.66
N GLU A 18 8.40 -3.90 52.93
CA GLU A 18 8.80 -2.81 52.03
C GLU A 18 9.39 -3.35 50.72
N VAL A 19 10.20 -4.41 50.81
CA VAL A 19 10.74 -5.09 49.63
C VAL A 19 9.64 -5.75 48.82
N MET A 20 8.67 -6.40 49.47
CA MET A 20 7.54 -7.02 48.76
C MET A 20 6.67 -5.98 48.05
N MET A 21 6.37 -4.84 48.69
CA MET A 21 5.64 -3.74 48.05
C MET A 21 6.40 -3.18 46.84
N GLY A 22 7.72 -3.01 46.95
CA GLY A 22 8.56 -2.58 45.83
C GLY A 22 8.48 -3.53 44.64
N ILE A 23 8.57 -4.84 44.88
CA ILE A 23 8.45 -5.86 43.82
C ILE A 23 7.07 -5.80 43.16
N PHE A 24 5.98 -5.66 43.92
CA PHE A 24 4.63 -5.56 43.36
C PHE A 24 4.47 -4.32 42.45
N ILE A 25 4.91 -3.15 42.90
CA ILE A 25 4.83 -1.91 42.11
C ILE A 25 5.65 -2.03 40.82
N VAL A 26 6.87 -2.56 40.90
CA VAL A 26 7.73 -2.79 39.73
C VAL A 26 7.07 -3.77 38.76
N SER A 27 6.44 -4.82 39.26
CA SER A 27 5.76 -5.82 38.43
C SER A 27 4.59 -5.20 37.65
N ILE A 28 3.75 -4.40 38.30
CA ILE A 28 2.63 -3.70 37.65
C ILE A 28 3.15 -2.70 36.62
N GLY A 29 4.20 -1.94 36.95
CA GLY A 29 4.85 -1.02 36.01
C GLY A 29 5.42 -1.72 34.77
N PHE A 30 6.04 -2.89 34.95
CA PHE A 30 6.58 -3.68 33.85
C PHE A 30 5.48 -4.21 32.92
N VAL A 31 4.37 -4.70 33.46
CA VAL A 31 3.20 -5.12 32.66
C VAL A 31 2.60 -3.94 31.89
N GLY A 32 2.51 -2.76 32.51
CA GLY A 32 2.10 -1.53 31.84
C GLY A 32 2.98 -1.18 30.65
N LEU A 33 4.30 -1.16 30.83
CA LEU A 33 5.26 -0.81 29.78
C LEU A 33 5.26 -1.81 28.62
N THR A 34 5.19 -3.11 28.91
CA THR A 34 5.14 -4.15 27.86
C THR A 34 3.88 -4.03 27.01
N SER A 35 2.73 -3.71 27.61
CA SER A 35 1.49 -3.45 26.87
C SER A 35 1.63 -2.28 25.88
N LEU A 36 2.24 -1.16 26.31
CA LEU A 36 2.47 0.00 25.45
C LEU A 36 3.41 -0.32 24.29
N GLN A 37 4.50 -1.06 24.54
CA GLN A 37 5.44 -1.48 23.50
C GLN A 37 4.75 -2.33 22.43
N THR A 38 3.91 -3.29 22.82
CA THR A 38 3.19 -4.14 21.85
C THR A 38 2.27 -3.33 20.94
N SER A 39 1.59 -2.32 21.47
CA SER A 39 0.72 -1.45 20.68
C SER A 39 1.49 -0.62 19.65
N GLY A 40 2.68 -0.12 20.01
CA GLY A 40 3.53 0.68 19.11
C GLY A 40 4.05 -0.12 17.91
N PHE A 41 4.40 -1.40 18.13
CA PHE A 41 4.86 -2.27 17.04
C PHE A 41 3.75 -2.54 16.00
N MET A 42 2.50 -2.69 16.43
CA MET A 42 1.39 -2.94 15.51
C MET A 42 1.08 -1.72 14.64
N GLN A 43 1.11 -0.52 15.21
CA GLN A 43 0.92 0.73 14.47
C GLN A 43 2.02 0.95 13.44
N THR A 44 3.28 0.70 13.82
CA THR A 44 4.42 0.83 12.91
C THR A 44 4.28 -0.06 11.67
N ARG A 45 3.78 -1.30 11.84
CA ARG A 45 3.55 -2.22 10.73
C ARG A 45 2.44 -1.75 9.79
N SER A 46 1.32 -1.24 10.31
CA SER A 46 0.23 -0.70 9.49
C SER A 46 0.67 0.54 8.70
N LEU A 47 1.47 1.42 9.32
CA LEU A 47 2.07 2.57 8.63
C LEU A 47 3.03 2.13 7.52
N GLN A 48 3.88 1.14 7.77
CA GLN A 48 4.75 0.57 6.74
C GLN A 48 3.96 0.05 5.54
N ASP A 49 2.86 -0.66 5.78
CA ASP A 49 2.02 -1.18 4.69
C ASP A 49 1.37 -0.07 3.88
N THR A 50 0.92 0.99 4.56
CA THR A 50 0.33 2.17 3.92
C THR A 50 1.35 2.90 3.06
N VAL A 51 2.58 3.09 3.55
CA VAL A 51 3.67 3.75 2.80
C VAL A 51 4.07 2.91 1.59
N LEU A 52 4.19 1.59 1.75
CA LEU A 52 4.48 0.69 0.63
C LEU A 52 3.36 0.71 -0.41
N GLY A 53 2.10 0.69 0.02
CA GLY A 53 0.94 0.80 -0.86
C GLY A 53 0.85 2.13 -1.61
N LEU A 54 1.24 3.24 -0.97
CA LEU A 54 1.34 4.55 -1.62
C LEU A 54 2.45 4.59 -2.67
N ASN A 55 3.65 4.14 -2.31
CA ASN A 55 4.79 4.11 -3.23
C ASN A 55 4.48 3.24 -4.47
N CYS A 56 3.88 2.08 -4.23
CA CYS A 56 3.34 1.20 -5.26
C CYS A 56 2.36 1.90 -6.22
N ALA A 57 1.37 2.62 -5.68
CA ALA A 57 0.39 3.33 -6.48
C ALA A 57 1.03 4.47 -7.29
N GLN A 58 1.96 5.21 -6.69
CA GLN A 58 2.72 6.26 -7.37
C GLN A 58 3.55 5.69 -8.52
N HIS A 59 4.30 4.63 -8.26
CA HIS A 59 5.11 3.96 -9.27
C HIS A 59 4.24 3.52 -10.45
N PHE A 60 3.09 2.89 -10.19
CA PHE A 60 2.18 2.49 -11.25
C PHE A 60 1.67 3.69 -12.08
N ILE A 61 1.37 4.81 -11.44
CA ILE A 61 0.98 6.04 -12.16
C ILE A 61 2.12 6.54 -13.05
N GLU A 62 3.37 6.51 -12.58
CA GLU A 62 4.52 6.90 -13.40
C GLU A 62 4.74 5.94 -14.58
N SER A 63 4.61 4.62 -14.39
CA SER A 63 4.66 3.65 -15.49
C SER A 63 3.59 3.94 -16.56
N VAL A 64 2.37 4.31 -16.14
CA VAL A 64 1.30 4.69 -17.09
C VAL A 64 1.60 6.03 -17.77
N ARG A 65 2.20 7.00 -17.07
CA ARG A 65 2.63 8.27 -17.68
C ARG A 65 3.73 8.05 -18.70
N GLU A 66 4.67 7.14 -18.44
CA GLU A 66 5.71 6.75 -19.39
C GLU A 66 5.09 6.14 -20.66
N GLU A 67 4.13 5.22 -20.52
CA GLU A 67 3.38 4.71 -21.69
C GLU A 67 2.67 5.84 -22.44
N ALA A 68 2.11 6.81 -21.72
CA ALA A 68 1.40 7.94 -22.31
C ALA A 68 2.32 8.92 -23.06
N LEU A 69 3.62 8.97 -22.76
CA LEU A 69 4.57 9.75 -23.57
C LEU A 69 4.65 9.23 -25.01
N THR A 70 4.46 7.91 -25.20
CA THR A 70 4.43 7.27 -26.51
C THR A 70 3.06 7.34 -27.19
N TRP A 71 2.02 7.69 -26.43
CA TRP A 71 0.67 7.89 -26.93
C TRP A 71 0.58 9.24 -27.63
N THR A 72 0.52 9.18 -28.96
CA THR A 72 0.53 10.34 -29.86
C THR A 72 -0.56 10.18 -30.91
N LEU A 73 -0.79 11.19 -31.75
CA LEU A 73 -1.75 11.10 -32.86
C LEU A 73 -1.32 10.03 -33.90
N ASN A 74 -0.02 9.88 -34.13
CA ASN A 74 0.56 8.93 -35.08
C ASN A 74 0.68 7.51 -34.52
N ASN A 75 0.63 7.38 -33.19
CA ASN A 75 0.58 6.10 -32.48
C ASN A 75 -0.74 6.02 -31.68
N PRO A 76 -1.89 5.87 -32.37
CA PRO A 76 -3.19 5.88 -31.73
C PRO A 76 -3.41 4.62 -30.89
N LEU A 77 -4.41 4.67 -30.01
CA LEU A 77 -4.64 3.64 -28.99
C LEU A 77 -4.94 2.22 -29.49
N ASN A 78 -5.15 2.08 -30.79
CA ASN A 78 -5.45 0.82 -31.45
C ASN A 78 -4.23 0.20 -32.14
N ALA A 79 -3.05 0.82 -32.07
CA ALA A 79 -1.80 0.27 -32.59
C ALA A 79 -1.39 -0.94 -31.73
N ALA A 80 -1.78 -2.13 -32.19
CA ALA A 80 -1.64 -3.37 -31.45
C ALA A 80 -0.18 -3.63 -31.04
N GLY A 81 0.07 -3.73 -29.73
CA GLY A 81 1.23 -4.46 -29.20
C GLY A 81 2.19 -3.71 -28.30
N SER A 82 2.18 -2.38 -28.24
CA SER A 82 3.21 -1.65 -27.47
C SER A 82 2.85 -1.36 -26.01
N TRP A 83 1.58 -1.47 -25.62
CA TRP A 83 1.14 -0.95 -24.31
C TRP A 83 0.67 -2.05 -23.37
N THR A 84 1.14 -1.97 -22.13
CA THR A 84 0.80 -2.93 -21.08
C THR A 84 -0.52 -2.55 -20.43
N TYR A 85 -0.70 -1.26 -20.10
CA TYR A 85 -1.84 -0.77 -19.33
C TYR A 85 -2.82 0.02 -20.18
N LEU A 86 -2.33 0.90 -21.06
CA LEU A 86 -3.17 1.74 -21.93
C LEU A 86 -3.95 0.96 -23.01
N LYS A 87 -3.69 -0.34 -23.20
CA LYS A 87 -4.49 -1.17 -24.12
C LYS A 87 -5.93 -1.42 -23.65
N ASN A 88 -6.20 -1.27 -22.35
CA ASN A 88 -7.49 -1.63 -21.73
C ASN A 88 -8.42 -0.42 -21.55
N LEU A 89 -8.35 0.57 -22.42
CA LEU A 89 -9.12 1.80 -22.29
C LEU A 89 -10.62 1.62 -22.52
N PRO A 90 -11.46 2.59 -22.07
CA PRO A 90 -12.88 2.54 -22.34
C PRO A 90 -13.10 2.57 -23.86
N GLY A 91 -13.75 1.54 -24.40
CA GLY A 91 -14.01 1.46 -25.84
C GLY A 91 -14.88 2.61 -26.38
N SER A 92 -15.65 3.26 -25.49
CA SER A 92 -16.38 4.49 -25.80
C SER A 92 -15.57 5.72 -25.40
N LYS A 93 -15.22 6.54 -26.39
CA LYS A 93 -14.48 7.81 -26.26
C LYS A 93 -15.43 8.98 -25.93
N THR A 94 -16.24 8.81 -24.91
CA THR A 94 -17.16 9.86 -24.42
C THR A 94 -16.64 10.37 -23.08
N ALA A 95 -16.71 11.69 -22.85
CA ALA A 95 -16.36 12.26 -21.54
C ALA A 95 -17.18 11.57 -20.43
N GLY A 96 -16.50 11.17 -19.35
CA GLY A 96 -17.08 10.41 -18.24
C GLY A 96 -17.18 8.89 -18.47
N SER A 97 -16.92 8.39 -19.69
CA SER A 97 -16.82 6.95 -19.95
C SER A 97 -15.62 6.37 -19.20
N GLN A 98 -15.83 5.26 -18.52
CA GLN A 98 -14.85 4.66 -17.62
C GLN A 98 -14.69 3.16 -17.88
N THR A 99 -13.53 2.63 -17.55
CA THR A 99 -13.32 1.18 -17.54
C THR A 99 -13.94 0.58 -16.29
N ASN A 100 -14.11 -0.75 -16.28
CA ASN A 100 -14.22 -1.45 -15.00
C ASN A 100 -12.87 -1.37 -14.25
N TRP A 101 -12.88 -1.74 -12.98
CA TRP A 101 -11.63 -1.94 -12.25
C TRP A 101 -10.87 -3.12 -12.85
N LEU A 102 -9.68 -2.84 -13.34
CA LEU A 102 -8.76 -3.79 -13.94
C LEU A 102 -7.69 -4.15 -12.91
N VAL A 103 -7.15 -5.36 -12.99
CA VAL A 103 -6.05 -5.80 -12.13
C VAL A 103 -4.74 -5.53 -12.86
N ALA A 104 -3.80 -4.86 -12.20
CA ALA A 104 -2.42 -4.79 -12.66
C ALA A 104 -1.59 -5.76 -11.84
N GLY A 105 -1.05 -6.75 -12.56
CA GLY A 105 -0.34 -7.89 -12.00
C GLY A 105 -0.08 -8.92 -13.09
N PRO A 106 0.66 -9.99 -12.77
CA PRO A 106 1.03 -11.01 -13.74
C PRO A 106 -0.22 -11.65 -14.37
N THR A 107 -0.32 -11.59 -15.69
CA THR A 107 -1.43 -12.20 -16.45
C THR A 107 -1.37 -13.73 -16.44
N ALA A 108 -0.19 -14.30 -16.17
CA ALA A 108 0.03 -15.74 -15.97
C ALA A 108 0.04 -16.11 -14.47
N GLY A 109 -0.17 -17.40 -14.15
CA GLY A 109 -0.13 -17.93 -12.79
C GLY A 109 -1.43 -17.77 -11.98
N SER A 110 -1.52 -18.53 -10.88
CA SER A 110 -2.66 -18.55 -9.94
C SER A 110 -2.64 -17.42 -8.91
N ASP A 111 -1.50 -16.73 -8.76
CA ASP A 111 -1.32 -15.58 -7.88
C ASP A 111 -1.16 -14.31 -8.71
N LYS A 112 -2.18 -13.46 -8.70
CA LYS A 112 -2.27 -12.18 -9.42
C LYS A 112 -1.74 -11.01 -8.59
N ARG A 113 -1.33 -11.25 -7.36
CA ARG A 113 -0.80 -10.21 -6.48
C ARG A 113 0.58 -9.77 -6.94
N THR A 114 0.85 -8.49 -6.72
CA THR A 114 2.14 -7.86 -6.97
C THR A 114 3.00 -7.85 -5.72
N ASN A 115 4.32 -7.77 -5.87
CA ASN A 115 5.24 -7.62 -4.75
C ASN A 115 5.19 -6.18 -4.18
N ALA A 116 5.97 -5.89 -3.13
CA ALA A 116 6.03 -4.54 -2.54
C ALA A 116 6.56 -3.45 -3.48
N LEU A 117 7.18 -3.84 -4.60
CA LEU A 117 7.61 -2.95 -5.68
C LEU A 117 6.58 -2.88 -6.83
N CYS A 118 5.43 -3.49 -6.63
CA CYS A 118 4.30 -3.50 -7.55
C CYS A 118 4.55 -4.07 -8.94
N GLY A 119 5.44 -5.08 -8.97
CA GLY A 119 5.54 -6.02 -10.06
C GLY A 119 6.14 -5.46 -11.35
N ASP A 120 6.65 -4.22 -11.34
CA ASP A 120 7.31 -3.66 -12.51
C ASP A 120 8.77 -4.12 -12.57
N ALA A 121 9.03 -5.10 -13.44
CA ALA A 121 10.36 -5.61 -13.69
C ALA A 121 11.26 -4.59 -14.40
N LEU A 122 10.70 -3.57 -15.05
CA LEU A 122 11.47 -2.57 -15.80
C LEU A 122 12.29 -1.66 -14.89
N PHE A 123 11.74 -1.31 -13.72
CA PHE A 123 12.39 -0.39 -12.81
C PHE A 123 13.32 -1.08 -11.80
N ASN A 124 13.10 -2.38 -11.51
CA ASN A 124 13.94 -3.12 -10.58
C ASN A 124 14.03 -4.63 -10.87
N PRO A 125 14.64 -5.03 -12.00
CA PRO A 125 14.65 -6.42 -12.47
C PRO A 125 15.40 -7.37 -11.51
N SER A 126 16.31 -6.84 -10.69
CA SER A 126 17.14 -7.59 -9.74
C SER A 126 16.48 -7.80 -8.37
N VAL A 127 15.43 -7.05 -8.04
CA VAL A 127 14.75 -7.14 -6.72
C VAL A 127 13.45 -7.94 -6.80
N SER A 128 12.90 -8.15 -8.00
CA SER A 128 11.68 -8.94 -8.20
C SER A 128 11.84 -10.38 -7.71
N SER A 129 12.97 -11.05 -8.01
CA SER A 129 13.25 -12.45 -7.66
C SER A 129 13.60 -12.68 -6.18
N VAL A 130 14.19 -11.68 -5.51
CA VAL A 130 14.56 -11.78 -4.09
C VAL A 130 13.33 -11.70 -3.17
N LEU A 131 12.26 -11.04 -3.62
CA LEU A 131 11.06 -10.81 -2.81
C LEU A 131 9.95 -11.87 -2.98
N GLU A 132 10.10 -12.82 -3.90
CA GLU A 132 9.09 -13.86 -4.21
C GLU A 132 8.83 -14.83 -3.05
N GLY A 133 9.81 -15.02 -2.15
CA GLY A 133 9.79 -16.03 -1.10
C GLY A 133 9.03 -15.69 0.19
N GLY A 134 8.63 -14.43 0.42
CA GLY A 134 8.06 -14.08 1.74
C GLY A 134 7.43 -12.71 1.93
N ASN A 135 7.34 -11.86 0.91
CA ASN A 135 6.83 -10.50 1.11
C ASN A 135 5.32 -10.39 0.96
N LYS A 136 4.75 -9.44 1.72
CA LYS A 136 3.35 -9.02 1.62
C LYS A 136 3.05 -8.72 0.16
N LYS A 137 2.03 -9.41 -0.36
CA LYS A 137 1.61 -9.27 -1.75
C LYS A 137 0.40 -8.35 -1.82
N TYR A 138 0.51 -7.30 -2.62
CA TYR A 138 -0.49 -6.26 -2.80
C TYR A 138 -1.34 -6.57 -4.03
N CYS A 139 -2.63 -6.31 -3.96
CA CYS A 139 -3.48 -6.27 -5.15
C CYS A 139 -3.55 -4.84 -5.65
N LEU A 140 -3.15 -4.64 -6.90
CA LEU A 140 -3.25 -3.34 -7.55
C LEU A 140 -4.41 -3.39 -8.54
N HIS A 141 -5.37 -2.51 -8.33
CA HIS A 141 -6.47 -2.26 -9.24
C HIS A 141 -6.32 -0.87 -9.84
N TYR A 142 -6.67 -0.73 -11.11
CA TYR A 142 -6.69 0.56 -11.78
C TYR A 142 -7.94 0.70 -12.62
N ARG A 143 -8.32 1.96 -12.87
CA ARG A 143 -9.45 2.31 -13.71
C ARG A 143 -9.14 3.59 -14.45
N PHE A 144 -9.52 3.64 -15.71
CA PHE A 144 -9.44 4.86 -16.52
C PHE A 144 -10.81 5.51 -16.65
N THR A 145 -10.83 6.83 -16.74
CA THR A 145 -12.02 7.63 -17.04
C THR A 145 -11.64 8.74 -18.01
N TRP A 146 -12.35 8.84 -19.12
CA TRP A 146 -12.18 9.92 -20.07
C TRP A 146 -12.60 11.25 -19.45
N LEU A 147 -11.68 12.23 -19.40
CA LEU A 147 -12.02 13.61 -19.06
C LEU A 147 -12.30 14.41 -20.33
N ILE A 148 -11.40 14.29 -21.31
CA ILE A 148 -11.55 14.83 -22.66
C ILE A 148 -11.33 13.67 -23.63
N PRO A 149 -12.31 13.33 -24.49
CA PRO A 149 -12.17 12.30 -25.50
C PRO A 149 -10.84 12.40 -26.26
N ASP A 150 -10.13 11.28 -26.35
CA ASP A 150 -8.85 11.14 -27.07
C ASP A 150 -7.68 12.00 -26.61
N TYR A 151 -7.83 12.82 -25.56
CA TYR A 151 -6.81 13.78 -25.17
C TYR A 151 -6.37 13.66 -23.72
N LEU A 152 -7.33 13.52 -22.81
CA LEU A 152 -7.07 13.58 -21.38
C LEU A 152 -7.88 12.52 -20.64
N MET A 153 -7.19 11.76 -19.81
CA MET A 153 -7.77 10.71 -18.99
C MET A 153 -7.41 10.90 -17.53
N ARG A 154 -8.34 10.51 -16.66
CA ARG A 154 -8.08 10.28 -15.24
C ARG A 154 -7.78 8.80 -15.05
N ILE A 155 -6.72 8.52 -14.31
CA ILE A 155 -6.43 7.19 -13.78
C ILE A 155 -6.72 7.18 -12.29
N ASP A 156 -7.52 6.22 -11.84
CA ASP A 156 -7.69 5.89 -10.44
C ASP A 156 -6.94 4.58 -10.17
N VAL A 157 -6.08 4.58 -9.17
CA VAL A 157 -5.26 3.44 -8.77
C VAL A 157 -5.57 3.11 -7.33
N ARG A 158 -5.90 1.86 -7.06
CA ARG A 158 -6.19 1.34 -5.75
C ARG A 158 -5.24 0.21 -5.43
N VAL A 159 -4.55 0.32 -4.31
CA VAL A 159 -3.67 -0.73 -3.80
C VAL A 159 -4.29 -1.25 -2.52
N MET A 160 -4.44 -2.56 -2.44
CA MET A 160 -5.08 -3.22 -1.31
C MET A 160 -4.26 -4.39 -0.79
N TRP A 161 -4.31 -4.60 0.51
CA TRP A 161 -3.64 -5.70 1.19
C TRP A 161 -4.50 -6.29 2.29
N PRO A 162 -4.43 -7.62 2.49
CA PRO A 162 -5.15 -8.28 3.56
C PRO A 162 -4.60 -7.88 4.93
N LEU A 163 -5.49 -7.71 5.91
CA LEU A 163 -5.12 -7.64 7.32
C LEU A 163 -4.54 -8.97 7.80
N ALA A 164 -3.80 -8.96 8.91
CA ALA A 164 -3.15 -10.16 9.47
C ALA A 164 -4.10 -11.34 9.74
N ARG A 165 -5.38 -11.06 10.00
CA ARG A 165 -6.44 -12.06 10.27
C ARG A 165 -7.17 -12.55 9.01
N ALA A 166 -6.89 -11.98 7.84
CA ALA A 166 -7.61 -12.29 6.62
C ALA A 166 -7.08 -13.58 5.96
N ASN A 167 -7.95 -14.28 5.24
CA ASN A 167 -7.55 -15.50 4.53
C ASN A 167 -6.79 -15.16 3.25
N TRP A 168 -5.46 -15.24 3.32
CA TRP A 168 -4.54 -14.96 2.21
C TRP A 168 -4.86 -15.68 0.89
N ASN A 169 -5.48 -16.86 0.93
CA ASN A 169 -5.81 -17.61 -0.29
C ASN A 169 -6.93 -16.96 -1.10
N LYS A 170 -7.89 -16.27 -0.46
CA LYS A 170 -8.96 -15.55 -1.16
C LYS A 170 -8.44 -14.39 -2.00
N TYR A 171 -7.32 -13.80 -1.58
CA TYR A 171 -6.73 -12.62 -2.21
C TYR A 171 -5.72 -12.97 -3.31
N LYS A 172 -5.39 -14.25 -3.52
CA LYS A 172 -4.47 -14.69 -4.58
C LYS A 172 -4.92 -14.26 -5.96
N SER A 173 -6.22 -14.28 -6.24
CA SER A 173 -6.76 -13.88 -7.54
C SER A 173 -6.91 -12.36 -7.72
N CYS A 174 -6.62 -11.56 -6.69
CA CYS A 174 -6.96 -10.14 -6.64
C CYS A 174 -8.37 -9.85 -7.15
N PRO A 175 -9.41 -10.40 -6.47
CA PRO A 175 -10.78 -10.32 -6.96
C PRO A 175 -11.11 -8.88 -7.36
N ALA A 176 -11.64 -8.72 -8.58
CA ALA A 176 -12.12 -7.41 -8.99
C ALA A 176 -13.22 -6.98 -8.01
N PRO A 177 -13.33 -5.68 -7.68
CA PRO A 177 -14.49 -5.21 -6.96
C PRO A 177 -15.76 -5.60 -7.76
N PRO A 178 -16.86 -6.00 -7.09
CA PRO A 178 -18.14 -6.23 -7.73
C PRO A 178 -18.46 -5.08 -8.68
N SER A 179 -19.04 -5.42 -9.82
CA SER A 179 -19.17 -4.61 -11.04
C SER A 179 -20.07 -3.35 -10.92
N GLY A 180 -20.18 -2.77 -9.72
CA GLY A 180 -20.79 -1.47 -9.47
C GLY A 180 -19.76 -0.39 -9.17
N ASN A 181 -20.11 0.86 -9.47
CA ASN A 181 -19.36 2.05 -9.03
C ASN A 181 -19.24 2.18 -7.50
N THR A 182 -19.90 1.32 -6.73
CA THR A 182 -19.73 1.16 -5.29
C THR A 182 -18.42 0.42 -5.02
N GLY A 183 -17.34 1.20 -4.98
CA GLY A 183 -15.99 0.70 -4.79
C GLY A 183 -15.80 -0.02 -3.44
N GLY A 184 -15.85 -1.34 -3.47
CA GLY A 184 -15.38 -2.21 -2.39
C GLY A 184 -15.60 -3.66 -2.78
N MET A 185 -14.66 -4.57 -2.45
CA MET A 185 -14.97 -6.00 -2.42
C MET A 185 -16.16 -6.17 -1.47
N ALA A 186 -17.36 -6.45 -2.01
CA ALA A 186 -18.60 -6.43 -1.22
C ALA A 186 -18.61 -7.46 -0.08
N ASP A 187 -17.68 -8.43 -0.08
CA ASP A 187 -17.77 -9.58 0.80
C ASP A 187 -16.78 -9.55 1.98
N ASP A 188 -15.88 -8.54 2.10
CA ASP A 188 -14.83 -8.54 3.12
C ASP A 188 -14.41 -7.13 3.62
N LEU A 189 -15.37 -6.19 3.71
CA LEU A 189 -15.18 -4.77 4.10
C LEU A 189 -14.52 -4.53 5.48
N GLY A 190 -14.14 -5.58 6.23
CA GLY A 190 -13.40 -5.49 7.49
C GLY A 190 -12.08 -6.25 7.54
N MET A 191 -11.64 -6.83 6.41
CA MET A 191 -10.47 -7.73 6.34
C MET A 191 -9.35 -7.20 5.42
N VAL A 192 -9.54 -6.04 4.81
CA VAL A 192 -8.63 -5.46 3.82
C VAL A 192 -8.42 -3.99 4.14
N GLU A 193 -7.17 -3.55 4.07
CA GLU A 193 -6.81 -2.13 4.02
C GLU A 193 -6.50 -1.75 2.57
N PHE A 194 -6.82 -0.51 2.21
CA PHE A 194 -6.52 -0.03 0.87
C PHE A 194 -6.18 1.46 0.88
N VAL A 195 -5.41 1.84 -0.13
CA VAL A 195 -5.10 3.23 -0.47
C VAL A 195 -5.56 3.46 -1.90
N THR A 196 -6.09 4.64 -2.18
CA THR A 196 -6.47 5.05 -3.54
C THR A 196 -5.76 6.36 -3.88
N LEU A 197 -5.14 6.40 -5.05
CA LEU A 197 -4.58 7.61 -5.65
C LEU A 197 -5.24 7.84 -7.00
N SER A 198 -5.39 9.11 -7.36
CA SER A 198 -5.88 9.52 -8.68
C SER A 198 -4.88 10.45 -9.32
N SER A 199 -4.67 10.32 -10.62
CA SER A 199 -3.87 11.23 -11.44
C SER A 199 -4.54 11.46 -12.78
N THR A 200 -4.11 12.50 -13.50
CA THR A 200 -4.43 12.68 -14.91
C THR A 200 -3.25 12.26 -15.78
N VAL A 201 -3.56 11.83 -16.99
CA VAL A 201 -2.63 11.42 -18.03
C VAL A 201 -3.13 12.02 -19.34
N MET A 202 -2.24 12.67 -20.09
CA MET A 202 -2.57 13.41 -21.30
C MET A 202 -1.83 12.81 -22.49
N GLN A 203 -2.46 12.85 -23.66
CA GLN A 203 -1.83 12.51 -24.93
C GLN A 203 -0.65 13.47 -25.21
N ASN A 204 0.45 12.93 -25.71
CA ASN A 204 1.58 13.74 -26.15
C ASN A 204 1.26 14.40 -27.50
N THR A 205 1.14 15.72 -27.50
CA THR A 205 0.82 16.55 -28.67
C THR A 205 2.04 17.11 -29.38
N ASN A 206 3.25 16.95 -28.81
CA ASN A 206 4.44 17.68 -29.24
C ASN A 206 5.17 17.05 -30.44
N ILE A 207 4.64 15.97 -31.02
CA ILE A 207 5.18 15.40 -32.27
C ILE A 207 4.35 15.95 -33.43
N ALA A 208 4.59 17.21 -33.77
CA ALA A 208 4.23 17.74 -35.07
C ALA A 208 5.20 17.12 -36.08
N VAL A 209 4.68 16.30 -36.99
CA VAL A 209 5.41 15.82 -38.16
C VAL A 209 5.53 17.03 -39.10
N GLU A 210 6.75 17.52 -39.30
CA GLU A 210 7.10 18.30 -40.50
C GLU A 210 7.11 17.39 -41.74
#